data_AF-A0A1M6ULS7-F1
#
_entry.id   AF-A0A1M6ULS7-F1
#
_cell.length_a   1.000
_cell.length_b   1.000
_cell.length_c   1.000
_cell.angle_alpha   90.00
_cell.angle_beta   90.00
_cell.angle_gamma   90.00
#
_symmetry.space_group_name_H-M   'P 1'
#
loop_
_entity.id
_entity.type
_entity.pdbx_description
1 polymer ?
#
loop_
_entity_poly.entity_id
_entity_poly.type
_entity_poly.pdbx_seq_one_letter_code
_entity_poly.pdbx_strand_id
1 'polypeptide(L)'
;MNYNELYVLNTAIDGEDIYSLQKFSSKRMSLAAVEIVKDILIEKGFLEDYNTLTTKGLLEVRKIKQFKDAKKYAEVLNMVIGFIDEKEAVLLTADRNGDYLFAIIDPGKNVETLIDTFPELLQHIDAAAESQYENDTCVSSRDLLGEYKINIQTSFTITTVDIKAGEKSTKELFFESGGKRFYYDCANNLLHERDSDELVSLLRKRMEVV
;
A
#
# COMPACT_ATOMS: atom_id res chain seq x y z
N MET A 1 -7.02 4.24 -14.85
CA MET A 1 -6.00 4.82 -15.77
C MET A 1 -4.97 3.74 -16.00
N ASN A 2 -4.76 3.32 -17.23
CA ASN A 2 -3.81 2.21 -17.47
C ASN A 2 -2.35 2.68 -17.32
N TYR A 3 -1.42 1.73 -17.36
CA TYR A 3 0.02 1.98 -17.23
C TYR A 3 0.56 3.02 -18.23
N ASN A 4 0.13 2.98 -19.49
CA ASN A 4 0.64 3.87 -20.54
C ASN A 4 0.12 5.31 -20.36
N GLU A 5 -1.15 5.46 -20.00
CA GLU A 5 -1.75 6.75 -19.65
C GLU A 5 -1.02 7.39 -18.46
N LEU A 6 -0.75 6.59 -17.43
CA LEU A 6 0.00 7.02 -16.26
C LEU A 6 1.43 7.41 -16.62
N TYR A 7 2.10 6.63 -17.47
CA TYR A 7 3.43 6.96 -17.99
C TYR A 7 3.44 8.34 -18.63
N VAL A 8 2.51 8.61 -19.55
CA VAL A 8 2.44 9.91 -20.25
C VAL A 8 2.15 11.05 -19.29
N LEU A 9 1.19 10.92 -18.38
CA LEU A 9 0.89 11.97 -17.42
C LEU A 9 2.04 12.23 -16.43
N ASN A 10 2.78 11.20 -16.02
CA ASN A 10 3.93 11.34 -15.13
C ASN A 10 5.10 12.12 -15.79
N THR A 11 5.16 12.20 -17.11
CA THR A 11 6.15 13.06 -17.81
C THR A 11 5.94 14.56 -17.55
N ALA A 12 4.73 14.97 -17.15
CA ALA A 12 4.46 16.36 -16.74
C ALA A 12 5.04 16.70 -15.35
N ILE A 13 5.56 15.70 -14.62
CA ILE A 13 6.21 15.86 -13.31
C ILE A 13 7.73 15.77 -13.50
N ASP A 14 8.21 14.57 -13.82
CA ASP A 14 9.64 14.26 -13.98
C ASP A 14 9.88 13.06 -14.93
N GLY A 15 8.85 12.23 -15.20
CA GLY A 15 8.97 10.98 -15.96
C GLY A 15 9.64 9.82 -15.23
N GLU A 16 10.01 10.00 -13.96
CA GLU A 16 10.72 9.02 -13.14
C GLU A 16 9.77 7.95 -12.58
N ASP A 17 10.35 6.81 -12.16
CA ASP A 17 9.61 5.67 -11.62
C ASP A 17 8.68 6.07 -10.44
N ILE A 18 7.53 5.41 -10.34
CA ILE A 18 6.58 5.57 -9.24
C ILE A 18 6.71 4.34 -8.33
N TYR A 19 6.80 4.55 -7.02
CA TYR A 19 6.92 3.48 -6.04
C TYR A 19 5.80 2.44 -6.16
N SER A 20 6.14 1.15 -5.98
CA SER A 20 5.24 -0.02 -6.10
C SER A 20 4.64 -0.26 -7.51
N LEU A 21 5.00 0.55 -8.51
CA LEU A 21 4.65 0.29 -9.91
C LEU A 21 5.81 -0.34 -10.70
N GLN A 22 5.46 -0.95 -11.83
CA GLN A 22 6.48 -1.40 -12.79
C GLN A 22 7.31 -0.18 -13.23
N LYS A 23 8.65 -0.33 -13.22
CA LYS A 23 9.58 0.74 -13.57
C LYS A 23 9.40 1.23 -15.00
N PHE A 24 9.08 2.51 -15.15
CA PHE A 24 9.06 3.23 -16.43
C PHE A 24 10.43 3.23 -17.11
N SER A 25 11.50 3.31 -16.32
CA SER A 25 12.89 3.22 -16.79
C SER A 25 13.19 1.94 -17.57
N SER A 26 12.47 0.84 -17.28
CA SER A 26 12.65 -0.46 -17.94
C SER A 26 11.84 -0.65 -19.23
N LYS A 27 10.84 0.21 -19.48
CA LYS A 27 9.90 0.11 -20.62
C LYS A 27 9.57 1.48 -21.18
N ARG A 28 10.57 2.16 -21.78
CA ARG A 28 10.34 3.45 -22.44
C ARG A 28 9.44 3.29 -23.66
N MET A 29 8.43 4.15 -23.76
CA MET A 29 7.54 4.18 -24.91
C MET A 29 8.21 4.86 -26.12
N SER A 30 7.89 4.40 -27.33
CA SER A 30 8.27 5.13 -28.56
C SER A 30 7.47 6.43 -28.69
N LEU A 31 7.99 7.41 -29.43
CA LEU A 31 7.30 8.69 -29.66
C LEU A 31 5.90 8.49 -30.28
N ALA A 32 5.78 7.62 -31.31
CA ALA A 32 4.50 7.31 -31.92
C ALA A 32 3.50 6.69 -30.92
N ALA A 33 3.98 5.86 -30.00
CA ALA A 33 3.11 5.29 -28.95
C ALA A 33 2.68 6.35 -27.93
N VAL A 34 3.53 7.34 -27.62
CA VAL A 34 3.17 8.47 -26.76
C VAL A 34 2.08 9.33 -27.39
N GLU A 35 2.17 9.62 -28.69
CA GLU A 35 1.15 10.39 -29.41
C GLU A 35 -0.22 9.70 -29.38
N ILE A 36 -0.26 8.39 -29.64
CA ILE A 36 -1.51 7.60 -29.53
C ILE A 36 -2.12 7.70 -28.13
N VAL A 37 -1.30 7.63 -27.08
CA VAL A 37 -1.80 7.75 -25.71
C VAL A 37 -2.28 9.19 -25.42
N LYS A 38 -1.62 10.21 -25.97
CA LYS A 38 -2.09 11.60 -25.84
C LYS A 38 -3.46 11.80 -26.47
N ASP A 39 -3.73 11.21 -27.64
CA ASP A 39 -5.07 11.22 -28.24
C ASP A 39 -6.11 10.61 -27.30
N ILE A 40 -5.83 9.44 -26.71
CA ILE A 40 -6.70 8.80 -25.72
C ILE A 40 -6.92 9.69 -24.48
N LEU A 41 -5.87 10.36 -24.00
CA LEU A 41 -5.98 11.26 -22.85
C LEU A 41 -6.79 12.53 -23.16
N ILE A 42 -6.76 13.01 -24.41
CA ILE A 42 -7.63 14.10 -24.89
C ILE A 42 -9.09 13.62 -24.92
N GLU A 43 -9.36 12.45 -25.51
CA GLU A 43 -10.71 11.86 -25.54
C GLU A 43 -11.28 11.63 -24.13
N LYS A 44 -10.42 11.23 -23.17
CA LYS A 44 -10.79 11.06 -21.76
C LYS A 44 -10.87 12.38 -20.97
N GLY A 45 -10.56 13.51 -21.60
CA GLY A 45 -10.63 14.86 -21.04
C GLY A 45 -9.56 15.16 -19.99
N PHE A 46 -8.43 14.45 -20.00
CA PHE A 46 -7.25 14.77 -19.16
C PHE A 46 -6.36 15.83 -19.82
N LEU A 47 -6.33 15.83 -21.15
CA LEU A 47 -5.61 16.81 -21.96
C LEU A 47 -6.59 17.63 -22.79
N GLU A 48 -6.29 18.91 -22.98
CA GLU A 48 -6.99 19.78 -23.94
C GLU A 48 -6.36 19.61 -25.33
N ASP A 49 -5.03 19.53 -25.37
CA ASP A 49 -4.22 19.24 -26.54
C ASP A 49 -2.95 18.47 -26.12
N TYR A 50 -2.03 18.25 -27.05
CA TYR A 50 -0.82 17.44 -26.81
C TYR A 50 0.12 18.01 -25.74
N ASN A 51 -0.04 19.27 -25.36
CA ASN A 51 0.84 20.01 -24.47
C ASN A 51 0.10 20.64 -23.26
N THR A 52 -1.23 20.65 -23.26
CA THR A 52 -2.04 21.34 -22.24
C THR A 52 -2.90 20.37 -21.44
N LEU A 53 -2.76 20.38 -20.11
CA LEU A 53 -3.64 19.64 -19.18
C LEU A 53 -4.98 20.37 -19.00
N THR A 54 -6.06 19.60 -18.92
CA THR A 54 -7.33 20.12 -18.40
C THR A 54 -7.28 20.23 -16.88
N THR A 55 -8.31 20.82 -16.24
CA THR A 55 -8.46 20.77 -14.77
C THR A 55 -8.47 19.34 -14.23
N LYS A 56 -9.13 18.41 -14.94
CA LYS A 56 -9.16 17.00 -14.57
C LYS A 56 -7.76 16.36 -14.65
N GLY A 57 -7.02 16.64 -15.71
CA GLY A 57 -5.62 16.22 -15.86
C GLY A 57 -4.73 16.75 -14.76
N LEU A 58 -4.84 18.05 -14.45
CA LEU A 58 -4.08 18.69 -13.40
C LEU A 58 -4.34 18.06 -12.02
N LEU A 59 -5.60 17.74 -11.71
CA LEU A 59 -5.95 17.08 -10.44
C LEU A 59 -5.30 15.70 -10.33
N GLU A 60 -5.32 14.89 -11.39
CA GLU A 60 -4.66 13.57 -11.36
C GLU A 60 -3.13 13.68 -11.27
N VAL A 61 -2.51 14.56 -12.07
CA VAL A 61 -1.06 14.82 -12.00
C VAL A 61 -0.66 15.29 -10.60
N ARG A 62 -1.47 16.13 -9.95
CA ARG A 62 -1.22 16.57 -8.57
C ARG A 62 -1.22 15.40 -7.59
N LYS A 63 -2.19 14.48 -7.69
CA LYS A 63 -2.24 13.29 -6.82
C LYS A 63 -1.04 12.38 -7.03
N ILE A 64 -0.65 12.16 -8.29
CA ILE A 64 0.54 11.36 -8.64
C ILE A 64 1.78 12.01 -8.02
N LYS A 65 1.95 13.32 -8.18
CA LYS A 65 3.06 14.05 -7.59
C LYS A 65 3.07 13.94 -6.06
N GLN A 66 1.94 14.18 -5.42
CA GLN A 66 1.79 14.05 -3.96
C GLN A 66 2.13 12.65 -3.46
N PHE A 67 1.72 11.62 -4.20
CA PHE A 67 2.09 10.24 -3.90
C PHE A 67 3.59 10.04 -3.99
N LYS A 68 4.25 10.52 -5.05
CA LYS A 68 5.72 10.41 -5.22
C LYS A 68 6.50 11.16 -4.15
N ASP A 69 5.99 12.30 -3.71
CA ASP A 69 6.58 13.14 -2.68
C ASP A 69 6.30 12.62 -1.25
N ALA A 70 5.63 11.47 -1.11
CA ALA A 70 5.32 10.88 0.19
C ALA A 70 6.59 10.56 0.99
N LYS A 71 6.51 10.77 2.30
CA LYS A 71 7.64 10.52 3.23
C LYS A 71 7.80 9.04 3.53
N LYS A 72 6.70 8.32 3.46
CA LYS A 72 6.56 6.93 3.88
C LYS A 72 5.50 6.26 3.00
N TYR A 73 5.70 4.99 2.71
CA TYR A 73 4.73 4.16 2.03
C TYR A 73 4.32 2.98 2.91
N ALA A 74 3.04 2.63 2.92
CA ALA A 74 2.56 1.35 3.44
C ALA A 74 1.81 0.60 2.33
N GLU A 75 2.22 -0.63 2.05
CA GLU A 75 1.61 -1.52 1.09
C GLU A 75 0.87 -2.63 1.83
N VAL A 76 -0.43 -2.75 1.58
CA VAL A 76 -1.31 -3.77 2.16
C VAL A 76 -2.19 -4.32 1.03
N LEU A 77 -2.08 -5.63 0.76
CA LEU A 77 -2.78 -6.28 -0.37
C LEU A 77 -2.49 -5.57 -1.72
N ASN A 78 -3.53 -5.12 -2.43
CA ASN A 78 -3.45 -4.38 -3.69
C ASN A 78 -3.51 -2.85 -3.48
N MET A 79 -3.24 -2.39 -2.26
CA MET A 79 -3.29 -0.99 -1.87
C MET A 79 -1.90 -0.51 -1.45
N VAL A 80 -1.50 0.65 -1.95
CA VAL A 80 -0.27 1.32 -1.55
C VAL A 80 -0.65 2.72 -1.10
N ILE A 81 -0.30 3.08 0.12
CA ILE A 81 -0.62 4.37 0.72
C ILE A 81 0.68 5.16 0.84
N GLY A 82 0.78 6.26 0.10
CA GLY A 82 1.85 7.25 0.24
C GLY A 82 1.43 8.32 1.24
N PHE A 83 2.09 8.39 2.40
CA PHE A 83 1.76 9.37 3.42
C PHE A 83 2.51 10.69 3.22
N ILE A 84 1.76 11.79 3.10
CA ILE A 84 2.30 13.15 2.95
C ILE A 84 2.52 13.76 4.34
N ASP A 85 1.48 13.71 5.16
CA ASP A 85 1.47 14.17 6.55
C ASP A 85 0.42 13.40 7.38
N GLU A 86 0.19 13.83 8.62
CA GLU A 86 -0.74 13.18 9.57
C GLU A 86 -2.21 13.20 9.12
N LYS A 87 -2.58 14.10 8.20
CA LYS A 87 -3.97 14.32 7.78
C LYS A 87 -4.22 13.92 6.33
N GLU A 88 -3.20 13.92 5.50
CA GLU A 88 -3.31 13.64 4.07
C GLU A 88 -2.38 12.50 3.64
N ALA A 89 -2.97 11.50 2.99
CA ALA A 89 -2.25 10.47 2.25
C ALA A 89 -2.86 10.29 0.85
N VAL A 90 -2.11 9.65 -0.03
CA VAL A 90 -2.59 9.24 -1.36
C VAL A 90 -2.62 7.72 -1.43
N LEU A 91 -3.80 7.17 -1.66
CA LEU A 91 -4.02 5.76 -1.97
C LEU A 91 -3.77 5.52 -3.46
N LEU A 92 -2.94 4.53 -3.76
CA LEU A 92 -2.79 3.90 -5.06
C LEU A 92 -3.40 2.49 -5.01
N THR A 93 -4.35 2.23 -5.89
CA THR A 93 -4.91 0.88 -6.10
C THR A 93 -4.92 0.53 -7.58
N ALA A 94 -4.95 -0.76 -7.88
CA ALA A 94 -5.21 -1.28 -9.22
C ALA A 94 -6.51 -2.09 -9.23
N ASP A 95 -7.32 -1.90 -10.26
CA ASP A 95 -8.51 -2.71 -10.50
C ASP A 95 -8.17 -4.05 -11.18
N ARG A 96 -9.18 -4.89 -11.45
CA ARG A 96 -9.00 -6.20 -12.10
C ARG A 96 -8.50 -6.10 -13.55
N ASN A 97 -8.67 -4.95 -14.18
CA ASN A 97 -8.21 -4.68 -15.55
C ASN A 97 -6.76 -4.16 -15.56
N GLY A 98 -6.15 -3.93 -14.40
CA GLY A 98 -4.83 -3.33 -14.25
C GLY A 98 -4.85 -1.81 -14.37
N ASP A 99 -6.02 -1.18 -14.27
CA ASP A 99 -6.16 0.26 -14.24
C ASP A 99 -5.86 0.79 -12.84
N TYR A 100 -5.00 1.80 -12.79
CA TYR A 100 -4.61 2.49 -11.57
C TYR A 100 -5.58 3.61 -11.21
N LEU A 101 -5.77 3.79 -9.90
CA LEU A 101 -6.52 4.87 -9.28
C LEU A 101 -5.70 5.51 -8.17
N PHE A 102 -5.58 6.84 -8.21
CA PHE A 102 -5.05 7.66 -7.13
C PHE A 102 -6.18 8.40 -6.41
N ALA A 103 -6.27 8.25 -5.09
CA ALA A 103 -7.27 8.92 -4.26
C ALA A 103 -6.62 9.58 -3.05
N ILE A 104 -7.03 10.81 -2.73
CA ILE A 104 -6.64 11.46 -1.48
C ILE A 104 -7.50 10.86 -0.36
N ILE A 105 -6.85 10.44 0.72
CA ILE A 105 -7.47 9.76 1.85
C ILE A 105 -7.00 10.38 3.17
N ASP A 106 -7.81 10.18 4.20
CA ASP A 106 -7.45 10.43 5.60
C ASP A 106 -6.76 9.16 6.15
N PRO A 107 -5.48 9.23 6.54
CA PRO A 107 -4.74 8.12 7.16
C PRO A 107 -5.51 7.41 8.28
N GLY A 108 -6.17 8.17 9.15
CA GLY A 108 -6.84 7.65 10.35
C GLY A 108 -8.00 6.72 10.04
N LYS A 109 -8.68 6.92 8.91
CA LYS A 109 -9.81 6.09 8.46
C LYS A 109 -9.38 4.79 7.78
N ASN A 110 -8.13 4.67 7.33
CA ASN A 110 -7.70 3.47 6.62
C ASN A 110 -7.49 2.28 7.56
N VAL A 111 -7.11 2.53 8.81
CA VAL A 111 -7.03 1.48 9.83
C VAL A 111 -8.40 0.86 10.05
N GLU A 112 -9.45 1.68 10.09
CA GLU A 112 -10.84 1.21 10.22
C GLU A 112 -11.24 0.33 9.03
N THR A 113 -10.91 0.72 7.80
CA THR A 113 -11.13 -0.12 6.61
C THR A 113 -10.44 -1.49 6.71
N LEU A 114 -9.22 -1.55 7.26
CA LEU A 114 -8.53 -2.83 7.48
C LEU A 114 -9.22 -3.68 8.56
N ILE A 115 -9.67 -3.05 9.66
CA ILE A 115 -10.44 -3.72 10.71
C ILE A 115 -11.72 -4.33 10.13
N ASP A 116 -12.43 -3.59 9.29
CA ASP A 116 -13.66 -4.05 8.65
C ASP A 116 -13.42 -5.15 7.61
N THR A 117 -12.25 -5.15 6.96
CA THR A 117 -11.87 -6.16 5.97
C THR A 117 -11.41 -7.47 6.62
N PHE A 118 -10.76 -7.38 7.78
CA PHE A 118 -10.22 -8.53 8.52
C PHE A 118 -10.79 -8.61 9.95
N PRO A 119 -12.12 -8.70 10.11
CA PRO A 119 -12.75 -8.56 11.42
C PRO A 119 -12.35 -9.67 12.39
N GLU A 120 -12.18 -10.90 11.92
CA GLU A 120 -11.78 -12.05 12.76
C GLU A 120 -10.41 -11.82 13.42
N LEU A 121 -9.52 -11.15 12.69
CA LEU A 121 -8.17 -10.83 13.14
C LEU A 121 -8.09 -9.54 13.96
N LEU A 122 -8.89 -8.52 13.63
CA LEU A 122 -8.68 -7.16 14.12
C LEU A 122 -9.81 -6.59 14.98
N GLN A 123 -11.03 -7.16 14.93
CA GLN A 123 -12.10 -6.73 15.82
C GLN A 123 -11.93 -7.38 17.21
N HIS A 124 -12.36 -6.66 18.24
CA HIS A 124 -12.51 -7.22 19.57
C HIS A 124 -13.68 -8.21 19.54
N ILE A 125 -13.39 -9.45 19.91
CA ILE A 125 -14.42 -10.37 20.38
C ILE A 125 -14.22 -10.37 21.89
N ASP A 126 -15.25 -9.96 22.65
CA ASP A 126 -15.32 -9.96 24.12
C ASP A 126 -15.25 -11.39 24.70
N ALA A 127 -14.23 -12.15 24.34
CA ALA A 127 -13.84 -13.35 25.05
C ALA A 127 -12.78 -12.92 26.06
N ALA A 128 -13.11 -13.07 27.35
CA ALA A 128 -12.22 -12.92 28.47
C ALA A 128 -11.06 -13.94 28.42
N ALA A 129 -10.19 -13.81 27.42
CA ALA A 129 -8.92 -14.50 27.36
C ALA A 129 -7.92 -13.62 28.08
N GLU A 130 -7.63 -13.95 29.33
CA GLU A 130 -6.39 -13.52 29.97
C GLU A 130 -5.24 -14.08 29.11
N SER A 131 -4.68 -13.24 28.25
CA SER A 131 -3.51 -13.58 27.45
C SER A 131 -2.28 -13.59 28.37
N GLN A 132 -1.89 -14.79 28.80
CA GLN A 132 -0.54 -15.02 29.28
C GLN A 132 0.39 -15.01 28.06
N TYR A 133 0.96 -13.84 27.78
CA TYR A 133 1.91 -13.63 26.68
C TYR A 133 3.22 -14.36 26.97
N GLU A 134 3.39 -15.54 26.38
CA GLU A 134 4.66 -16.24 26.40
C GLU A 134 5.26 -16.30 24.99
N ASN A 135 6.30 -15.48 24.80
CA ASN A 135 7.43 -15.66 23.89
C ASN A 135 7.28 -15.18 22.43
N ASP A 136 7.92 -14.04 22.16
CA ASP A 136 8.50 -13.77 20.85
C ASP A 136 9.42 -14.94 20.49
N THR A 137 9.08 -15.66 19.42
CA THR A 137 9.76 -16.90 19.04
C THR A 137 10.47 -16.71 17.71
N CYS A 138 11.73 -17.12 17.64
CA CYS A 138 12.45 -17.18 16.37
C CYS A 138 11.96 -18.40 15.59
N VAL A 139 11.28 -18.16 14.46
CA VAL A 139 10.70 -19.21 13.60
C VAL A 139 11.10 -18.90 12.17
N SER A 140 11.70 -19.86 11.46
CA SER A 140 12.04 -19.62 10.05
C SER A 140 10.78 -19.56 9.18
N SER A 141 10.84 -18.87 8.04
CA SER A 141 9.70 -18.80 7.11
C SER A 141 9.24 -20.17 6.61
N ARG A 142 10.14 -21.17 6.57
CA ARG A 142 9.77 -22.55 6.21
C ARG A 142 8.98 -23.22 7.32
N ASP A 143 9.44 -23.08 8.56
CA ASP A 143 8.81 -23.69 9.72
C ASP A 143 7.47 -23.03 10.01
N LEU A 144 7.37 -21.72 9.81
CA LEU A 144 6.10 -20.97 9.90
C LEU A 144 5.01 -21.59 9.02
N LEU A 145 5.33 -21.91 7.76
CA LEU A 145 4.38 -22.50 6.81
C LEU A 145 4.09 -23.99 7.10
N GLY A 146 4.97 -24.68 7.82
CA GLY A 146 4.80 -26.07 8.22
C GLY A 146 3.99 -26.25 9.50
N GLU A 147 4.13 -25.31 10.44
CA GLU A 147 3.56 -25.41 11.79
C GLU A 147 2.26 -24.61 11.96
N TYR A 148 2.08 -23.53 11.20
CA TYR A 148 0.94 -22.62 11.36
C TYR A 148 0.01 -22.66 10.15
N LYS A 149 -1.29 -22.74 10.43
CA LYS A 149 -2.32 -22.73 9.39
C LYS A 149 -2.64 -21.29 9.01
N ILE A 150 -1.98 -20.79 7.96
CA ILE A 150 -2.23 -19.45 7.44
C ILE A 150 -3.37 -19.50 6.40
N ASN A 151 -4.50 -18.85 6.72
CA ASN A 151 -5.63 -18.73 5.81
C ASN A 151 -5.56 -17.41 5.03
N ILE A 152 -5.45 -17.50 3.70
CA ILE A 152 -5.36 -16.34 2.80
C ILE A 152 -6.53 -15.37 2.93
N GLN A 153 -7.71 -15.83 3.37
CA GLN A 153 -8.89 -14.98 3.54
C GLN A 153 -8.85 -14.13 4.81
N THR A 154 -8.06 -14.55 5.80
CA THR A 154 -8.00 -13.94 7.15
C THR A 154 -6.59 -13.46 7.50
N SER A 155 -5.69 -13.47 6.52
CA SER A 155 -4.31 -13.04 6.66
C SER A 155 -3.98 -11.94 5.66
N PHE A 156 -3.09 -11.04 6.04
CA PHE A 156 -2.56 -10.04 5.13
C PHE A 156 -1.11 -9.71 5.47
N THR A 157 -0.39 -9.16 4.51
CA THR A 157 0.94 -8.60 4.74
C THR A 157 0.89 -7.08 4.68
N ILE A 158 1.67 -6.43 5.54
CA ILE A 158 2.00 -5.01 5.41
C ILE A 158 3.49 -4.88 5.11
N THR A 159 3.82 -4.07 4.12
CA THR A 159 5.19 -3.65 3.85
C THR A 159 5.27 -2.15 4.05
N THR A 160 6.17 -1.69 4.92
CA THR A 160 6.32 -0.25 5.20
C THR A 160 7.71 0.20 4.77
N VAL A 161 7.79 1.25 3.96
CA VAL A 161 9.05 1.84 3.50
C VAL A 161 9.13 3.30 3.92
N ASP A 162 10.16 3.63 4.68
CA ASP A 162 10.49 5.01 5.05
C ASP A 162 11.55 5.57 4.09
N ILE A 163 11.17 6.58 3.30
CA ILE A 163 12.03 7.19 2.29
C ILE A 163 13.06 8.13 2.93
N LYS A 164 12.72 8.78 4.03
CA LYS A 164 13.61 9.75 4.71
C LYS A 164 14.66 9.06 5.57
N ALA A 165 14.37 7.88 6.10
CA ALA A 165 15.29 7.11 6.93
C ALA A 165 16.29 6.22 6.15
N GLY A 166 16.45 6.46 4.84
CA GLY A 166 17.36 5.70 3.98
C GLY A 166 16.80 4.35 3.51
N GLU A 167 15.51 4.32 3.13
CA GLU A 167 14.79 3.13 2.63
C GLU A 167 14.77 1.96 3.62
N LYS A 168 14.48 2.23 4.90
CA LYS A 168 14.17 1.14 5.84
C LYS A 168 12.84 0.52 5.47
N SER A 169 12.89 -0.73 5.01
CA SER A 169 11.72 -1.54 4.71
C SER A 169 11.45 -2.53 5.83
N THR A 170 10.20 -2.61 6.26
CA THR A 170 9.70 -3.68 7.12
C THR A 170 8.67 -4.48 6.33
N LYS A 171 8.61 -5.78 6.59
CA LYS A 171 7.58 -6.66 6.02
C LYS A 171 7.07 -7.57 7.11
N GLU A 172 5.76 -7.49 7.34
CA GLU A 172 5.09 -8.17 8.44
C GLU A 172 3.90 -8.96 7.89
N LEU A 173 3.74 -10.21 8.31
CA LEU A 173 2.59 -11.04 8.00
C LEU A 173 1.69 -11.13 9.23
N PHE A 174 0.42 -10.75 9.08
CA PHE A 174 -0.60 -10.84 10.11
C PHE A 174 -1.55 -11.98 9.78
N PHE A 175 -1.84 -12.84 10.75
CA PHE A 175 -2.69 -14.01 10.53
C PHE A 175 -3.23 -14.58 11.84
N GLU A 176 -4.27 -15.41 11.72
CA GLU A 176 -4.78 -16.25 12.81
C GLU A 176 -4.39 -17.71 12.57
N SER A 177 -4.01 -18.43 13.63
CA SER A 177 -3.79 -19.88 13.61
C SER A 177 -4.16 -20.48 14.97
N GLY A 178 -4.99 -21.52 14.97
CA GLY A 178 -5.39 -22.20 16.21
C GLY A 178 -6.17 -21.31 17.20
N GLY A 179 -6.90 -20.31 16.71
CA GLY A 179 -7.63 -19.33 17.53
C GLY A 179 -6.73 -18.26 18.18
N LYS A 180 -5.44 -18.25 17.85
CA LYS A 180 -4.46 -17.25 18.28
C LYS A 180 -4.09 -16.34 17.13
N ARG A 181 -3.78 -15.09 17.44
CA ARG A 181 -3.43 -14.06 16.46
C ARG A 181 -1.95 -13.75 16.52
N PHE A 182 -1.35 -13.56 15.35
CA PHE A 182 0.08 -13.38 15.21
C PHE A 182 0.42 -12.25 14.27
N TYR A 183 1.55 -11.60 14.52
CA TYR A 183 2.32 -10.93 13.47
C TYR A 183 3.72 -11.55 13.37
N TYR A 184 4.20 -11.70 12.14
CA TYR A 184 5.51 -12.28 11.86
C TYR A 184 6.40 -11.24 11.18
N ASP A 185 7.47 -10.83 11.85
CA ASP A 185 8.52 -9.97 11.30
C ASP A 185 9.40 -10.79 10.35
N CYS A 186 9.21 -10.56 9.05
CA CYS A 186 9.89 -11.31 8.01
C CYS A 186 11.39 -10.99 7.92
N ALA A 187 11.84 -9.83 8.42
CA ALA A 187 13.24 -9.45 8.37
C ALA A 187 14.04 -10.16 9.48
N ASN A 188 13.44 -10.26 10.67
CA ASN A 188 14.09 -10.85 11.83
C ASN A 188 13.72 -12.32 12.08
N ASN A 189 12.78 -12.87 11.30
CA ASN A 189 12.21 -14.21 11.50
C ASN A 189 11.63 -14.39 12.92
N LEU A 190 10.93 -13.36 13.40
CA LEU A 190 10.33 -13.33 14.73
C LEU A 190 8.81 -13.45 14.61
N LEU A 191 8.26 -14.44 15.29
CA LEU A 191 6.83 -14.64 15.44
C LEU A 191 6.38 -14.07 16.78
N HIS A 192 5.35 -13.25 16.73
CA HIS A 192 4.78 -12.57 17.88
C HIS A 192 3.31 -12.92 18.02
N GLU A 193 2.93 -13.55 19.13
CA GLU A 193 1.53 -13.71 19.52
C GLU A 193 1.04 -12.41 20.18
N ARG A 194 -0.04 -11.83 19.67
CA ARG A 194 -0.57 -10.53 20.09
C ARG A 194 -2.10 -10.56 20.09
N ASP A 195 -2.73 -9.76 20.94
CA ASP A 195 -4.18 -9.58 20.89
C ASP A 195 -4.59 -8.60 19.77
N SER A 196 -5.90 -8.42 19.58
CA SER A 196 -6.42 -7.49 18.56
C SER A 196 -6.02 -6.03 18.83
N ASP A 197 -5.96 -5.60 20.11
CA ASP A 197 -5.60 -4.23 20.49
C ASP A 197 -4.15 -3.90 20.10
N GLU A 198 -3.24 -4.82 20.38
CA GLU A 198 -1.82 -4.69 20.06
C GLU A 198 -1.58 -4.73 18.56
N LEU A 199 -2.26 -5.61 17.83
CA LEU A 199 -2.17 -5.65 16.37
C LEU A 199 -2.71 -4.35 15.76
N VAL A 200 -3.85 -3.82 16.22
CA VAL A 200 -4.39 -2.54 15.77
C VAL A 200 -3.46 -1.38 16.14
N SER A 201 -2.87 -1.37 17.33
CA SER A 201 -1.88 -0.38 17.75
C SER A 201 -0.64 -0.42 16.86
N LEU A 202 -0.17 -1.62 16.49
CA LEU A 202 0.95 -1.78 15.57
C LEU A 202 0.61 -1.28 14.18
N LEU A 203 -0.58 -1.60 13.65
CA LEU A 203 -1.06 -1.06 12.37
C LEU A 203 -1.14 0.46 12.40
N ARG A 204 -1.67 1.08 13.47
CA ARG A 204 -1.68 2.54 13.62
C ARG A 204 -0.27 3.12 13.52
N LYS A 205 0.71 2.57 14.26
CA LYS A 205 2.12 3.00 14.16
C LYS A 205 2.71 2.82 12.75
N ARG A 206 2.36 1.73 12.06
CA ARG A 206 2.80 1.50 10.67
C ARG A 206 2.13 2.48 9.70
N MET A 207 0.93 2.94 10.00
CA MET A 207 0.15 3.88 9.19
C MET A 207 0.22 5.34 9.66
N GLU A 208 1.07 5.66 10.62
CA GLU A 208 1.38 7.03 11.04
C GLU A 208 2.57 7.60 10.27
N VAL A 209 2.59 8.93 10.11
CA VAL A 209 3.77 9.65 9.61
C VAL A 209 4.69 9.97 10.78
N VAL A 210 5.95 9.55 10.69
CA VAL A 210 7.02 9.88 11.66
C VAL A 210 7.88 11.02 11.12
#